data_AF-A0A9N8RZQ3-F1
#
_entry.id   AF-A0A9N8RZQ3-F1
#
_cell.length_a   1.000
_cell.length_b   1.000
_cell.length_c   1.000
_cell.angle_alpha   90.00
_cell.angle_beta   90.00
_cell.angle_gamma   90.00
#
_symmetry.space_group_name_H-M   'P 1'
#
loop_
_entity.id
_entity.type
_entity.pdbx_description
1 polymer ?
#
loop_
_entity_poly.entity_id
_entity_poly.type
_entity_poly.pdbx_seq_one_letter_code
_entity_poly.pdbx_strand_id
1 'polypeptide(L)'
;MTGKRVSGVLLGAAAPEEKVILPDESPEQAAERIIVALGPNMDFEEARRVKENYLALKAQLEYDRDSGQVVLVEDVTRAVGAEYAKVRTRLLAIPSNLAPHLTRLNSANEMCDAVEKAIVAALEELTVAASEH
;
A
#
# COMPACT_ATOMS: atom_id res chain seq x y z
N MET A 1 -18.33 4.97 12.56
CA MET A 1 -16.89 5.08 12.22
C MET A 1 -16.76 5.20 10.72
N THR A 2 -15.99 6.19 10.29
CA THR A 2 -16.07 6.86 8.98
C THR A 2 -15.32 6.09 7.89
N GLY A 3 -16.04 5.60 6.88
CA GLY A 3 -15.47 4.97 5.70
C GLY A 3 -14.89 6.02 4.74
N LYS A 4 -13.60 5.87 4.40
CA LYS A 4 -12.90 6.70 3.42
C LYS A 4 -13.10 6.08 2.03
N ARG A 5 -13.93 6.72 1.19
CA ARG A 5 -14.09 6.36 -0.24
C ARG A 5 -12.94 6.99 -1.01
N VAL A 6 -12.15 6.18 -1.71
CA VAL A 6 -11.22 6.67 -2.74
C VAL A 6 -11.93 6.49 -4.07
N SER A 7 -12.29 7.61 -4.69
CA SER A 7 -12.97 7.68 -5.98
C SER A 7 -11.94 7.54 -7.09
N GLY A 8 -12.00 6.45 -7.84
CA GLY A 8 -11.24 6.22 -9.07
C GLY A 8 -12.12 5.38 -9.98
N VAL A 9 -12.73 6.02 -10.96
CA VAL A 9 -13.63 5.41 -11.93
C VAL A 9 -12.84 4.48 -12.85
N LEU A 10 -13.11 3.18 -12.79
CA LEU A 10 -13.00 2.29 -13.94
C LEU A 10 -14.27 1.44 -14.03
N LEU A 11 -14.93 1.62 -15.17
CA LEU A 11 -16.04 0.87 -15.74
C LEU A 11 -16.14 -0.61 -15.30
N GLY A 12 -17.31 -0.98 -14.77
CA GLY A 12 -18.04 -2.14 -15.27
C GLY A 12 -17.48 -3.55 -15.04
N ALA A 13 -16.77 -3.82 -13.95
CA ALA A 13 -16.54 -5.20 -13.51
C ALA A 13 -17.28 -5.42 -12.19
N ALA A 14 -18.27 -6.31 -12.20
CA ALA A 14 -18.93 -6.77 -10.98
C ALA A 14 -17.87 -7.24 -9.97
N ALA A 15 -17.98 -6.79 -8.72
CA ALA A 15 -17.09 -7.19 -7.65
C ALA A 15 -17.00 -8.72 -7.59
N PRO A 16 -15.81 -9.33 -7.38
CA PRO A 16 -15.74 -10.76 -7.17
C PRO A 16 -16.43 -11.05 -5.84
N GLU A 17 -17.63 -11.63 -5.91
CA GLU A 17 -18.30 -12.17 -4.72
C GLU A 17 -17.35 -13.16 -4.05
N GLU A 18 -17.05 -12.93 -2.78
CA GLU A 18 -16.20 -13.79 -1.97
C GLU A 18 -16.89 -15.16 -1.82
N LYS A 19 -16.46 -16.15 -2.61
CA LYS A 19 -17.10 -17.46 -2.67
C LYS A 19 -16.65 -18.31 -1.48
N VAL A 20 -17.45 -18.29 -0.43
CA VAL A 20 -17.31 -19.12 0.77
C VAL A 20 -17.57 -20.59 0.43
N ILE A 21 -16.73 -21.50 0.94
CA ILE A 21 -16.97 -22.96 0.94
C ILE A 21 -18.02 -23.24 2.02
N LEU A 22 -19.16 -23.81 1.64
CA LEU A 22 -20.24 -24.09 2.59
C LEU A 22 -19.88 -25.35 3.42
N PRO A 23 -20.20 -25.38 4.73
CA PRO A 23 -19.65 -26.40 5.64
C PRO A 23 -20.09 -27.86 5.44
N ASP A 24 -20.87 -28.20 4.41
CA ASP A 24 -21.38 -29.57 4.18
C ASP A 24 -21.36 -29.98 2.68
N GLU A 25 -20.59 -29.30 1.82
CA GLU A 25 -20.45 -29.70 0.41
C GLU A 25 -19.24 -30.63 0.19
N SER A 26 -19.43 -31.70 -0.60
CA SER A 26 -18.32 -32.52 -1.07
C SER A 26 -17.43 -31.72 -2.03
N PRO A 27 -16.14 -32.08 -2.21
CA PRO A 27 -15.25 -31.41 -3.16
C PRO A 27 -15.83 -31.34 -4.59
N GLU A 28 -16.58 -32.36 -4.99
CA GLU A 28 -17.25 -32.46 -6.28
C GLU A 28 -18.44 -31.48 -6.39
N GLN A 29 -19.22 -31.34 -5.31
CA GLN A 29 -20.34 -30.40 -5.24
C GLN A 29 -19.86 -28.94 -5.23
N ALA A 30 -18.73 -28.67 -4.55
CA ALA A 30 -18.08 -27.37 -4.60
C ALA A 30 -17.59 -27.05 -6.02
N ALA A 31 -16.96 -28.02 -6.71
CA ALA A 31 -16.48 -27.86 -8.07
C ALA A 31 -17.64 -27.59 -9.05
N GLU A 32 -18.73 -28.35 -8.96
CA GLU A 32 -19.92 -28.17 -9.80
C GLU A 32 -20.56 -26.80 -9.58
N ARG A 33 -20.73 -26.37 -8.33
CA ARG A 33 -21.25 -25.04 -7.99
C ARG A 33 -20.37 -23.92 -8.53
N ILE A 34 -19.05 -24.06 -8.44
CA ILE A 34 -18.09 -23.07 -8.96
C ILE A 34 -18.19 -22.99 -10.49
N ILE A 35 -18.27 -24.13 -11.18
CA ILE A 35 -18.43 -24.21 -12.64
C ILE A 35 -19.75 -23.56 -13.07
N VAL A 36 -20.85 -23.85 -12.39
CA VAL A 36 -22.16 -23.24 -12.63
C VAL A 36 -22.13 -21.73 -12.36
N ALA A 37 -21.42 -21.28 -11.33
CA ALA A 37 -21.28 -19.86 -11.02
C ALA A 37 -20.33 -19.10 -11.97
N LEU A 38 -19.50 -19.79 -12.74
CA LEU A 38 -18.57 -19.20 -13.72
C LEU A 38 -19.19 -19.02 -15.11
N GLY A 39 -20.38 -19.58 -15.34
CA GLY A 39 -21.10 -19.48 -16.62
C GLY A 39 -21.30 -20.87 -17.23
N PRO A 40 -22.41 -21.56 -16.91
CA PRO A 40 -22.67 -22.92 -17.39
C PRO A 40 -23.15 -22.96 -18.86
N ASN A 41 -23.22 -21.80 -19.54
CA ASN A 41 -23.77 -21.66 -20.89
C ASN A 41 -22.78 -21.03 -21.91
N MET A 42 -21.49 -20.89 -21.57
CA MET A 42 -20.53 -20.39 -22.55
C MET A 42 -20.24 -21.48 -23.58
N ASP A 43 -20.42 -21.15 -24.86
CA ASP A 43 -19.95 -22.00 -25.95
C ASP A 43 -18.41 -22.07 -25.93
N PHE A 44 -17.83 -23.12 -26.51
CA PHE A 44 -16.39 -23.36 -26.54
C PHE A 44 -15.61 -22.16 -27.10
N GLU A 45 -16.12 -21.52 -28.14
CA GLU A 45 -15.53 -20.31 -28.72
C GLU A 45 -15.58 -19.11 -27.74
N GLU A 46 -16.66 -18.99 -26.97
CA GLU A 46 -16.77 -17.95 -25.96
C GLU A 46 -15.80 -18.18 -24.79
N ALA A 47 -15.71 -19.41 -24.30
CA ALA A 47 -14.75 -19.79 -23.27
C ALA A 47 -13.30 -19.57 -23.73
N ARG A 48 -12.99 -19.91 -24.99
CA ARG A 48 -11.68 -19.65 -25.61
C ARG A 48 -11.37 -18.16 -25.66
N ARG A 49 -12.32 -17.33 -26.13
CA ARG A 49 -12.16 -15.87 -26.21
C ARG A 49 -11.90 -15.27 -24.83
N VAL A 50 -12.65 -15.69 -23.80
CA VAL A 50 -12.48 -15.23 -22.42
C VAL A 50 -11.08 -15.59 -21.91
N LYS A 51 -10.64 -16.83 -22.12
CA LYS A 51 -9.29 -17.28 -21.74
C LYS A 51 -8.21 -16.46 -22.43
N GLU A 52 -8.28 -16.26 -23.74
CA GLU A 52 -7.31 -15.48 -24.51
C GLU A 52 -7.25 -14.03 -24.04
N ASN A 53 -8.39 -13.41 -23.73
CA ASN A 53 -8.45 -12.06 -23.17
C ASN A 53 -7.76 -11.96 -21.81
N TYR A 54 -8.03 -12.89 -20.88
CA TYR A 54 -7.38 -12.88 -19.57
C TYR A 54 -5.88 -13.16 -19.66
N LEU A 55 -5.45 -14.01 -20.59
CA LEU A 55 -4.03 -14.23 -20.86
C LEU A 55 -3.36 -12.95 -21.39
N ALA A 56 -4.01 -12.23 -22.29
CA ALA A 56 -3.50 -10.96 -22.80
C ALA A 56 -3.39 -9.91 -21.68
N LEU A 57 -4.42 -9.76 -20.84
CA LEU A 57 -4.39 -8.84 -19.69
C LEU A 57 -3.29 -9.20 -18.68
N LYS A 58 -3.10 -10.50 -18.42
CA LYS A 58 -2.03 -10.96 -17.53
C LYS A 58 -0.66 -10.62 -18.10
N ALA A 59 -0.42 -10.89 -19.38
CA ALA A 59 0.83 -10.56 -20.04
C ALA A 59 1.09 -9.05 -20.06
N GLN A 60 0.04 -8.24 -20.23
CA GLN A 60 0.15 -6.79 -20.14
C GLN A 60 0.53 -6.34 -18.72
N LEU A 61 -0.11 -6.87 -17.68
CA LEU A 61 0.25 -6.53 -16.29
C LEU A 61 1.70 -6.95 -15.95
N GLU A 62 2.15 -8.09 -16.47
CA GLU A 62 3.55 -8.52 -16.33
C GLU A 62 4.50 -7.55 -17.04
N TYR A 63 4.18 -7.14 -18.27
CA TYR A 63 4.95 -6.12 -19.00
C TYR A 63 4.97 -4.78 -18.28
N ASP A 64 3.83 -4.29 -17.81
CA ASP A 64 3.71 -3.00 -17.12
C ASP A 64 4.52 -3.00 -15.81
N ARG A 65 4.56 -4.15 -15.10
CA ARG A 65 5.38 -4.32 -13.90
C ARG A 65 6.87 -4.36 -14.24
N ASP A 66 7.25 -5.16 -15.23
CA ASP A 66 8.65 -5.37 -15.60
C ASP A 66 9.25 -4.11 -16.27
N SER A 67 8.43 -3.30 -16.95
CA SER A 67 8.81 -1.98 -17.46
C SER A 67 8.77 -0.86 -16.40
N GLY A 68 8.34 -1.17 -15.17
CA GLY A 68 8.28 -0.24 -14.05
C GLY A 68 7.14 0.79 -14.12
N GLN A 69 6.15 0.59 -14.98
CA GLN A 69 4.96 1.45 -15.04
C GLN A 69 4.02 1.23 -13.86
N VAL A 70 3.97 -0.01 -13.33
CA VAL A 70 3.18 -0.35 -12.15
C VAL A 70 4.01 -1.08 -11.11
N VAL A 71 3.65 -0.88 -9.84
CA VAL A 71 4.26 -1.56 -8.69
C VAL A 71 3.15 -2.01 -7.75
N LEU A 72 3.42 -3.05 -6.96
CA LEU A 72 2.48 -3.49 -5.93
C LEU A 72 2.33 -2.39 -4.87
N VAL A 73 1.08 -2.07 -4.55
CA VAL A 73 0.74 -1.07 -3.52
C VAL A 73 1.33 -1.46 -2.16
N GLU A 74 1.42 -2.76 -1.87
CA GLU A 74 2.02 -3.29 -0.64
C GLU A 74 3.50 -2.93 -0.50
N ASP A 75 4.25 -2.98 -1.61
CA ASP A 75 5.66 -2.65 -1.62
C ASP A 75 5.88 -1.16 -1.36
N VAL A 76 5.07 -0.31 -2.00
CA VAL A 76 5.08 1.15 -1.77
C VAL A 76 4.70 1.46 -0.32
N THR A 77 3.64 0.81 0.19
CA THR A 77 3.18 1.01 1.57
C THR A 77 4.25 0.61 2.58
N ARG A 78 4.95 -0.50 2.35
CA ARG A 78 6.05 -0.96 3.19
C ARG A 78 7.23 0.01 3.15
N ALA A 79 7.64 0.45 1.96
CA ALA A 79 8.75 1.38 1.78
C ALA A 79 8.47 2.73 2.47
N VAL A 80 7.33 3.34 2.15
CA VAL A 80 6.90 4.62 2.75
C VAL A 80 6.69 4.49 4.27
N GLY A 81 6.10 3.38 4.71
CA GLY A 81 5.92 3.09 6.14
C GLY A 81 7.25 3.01 6.90
N ALA A 82 8.28 2.41 6.30
CA ALA A 82 9.62 2.34 6.87
C ALA A 82 10.25 3.75 7.00
N GLU A 83 10.13 4.59 5.98
CA GLU A 83 10.63 5.97 6.04
C GLU A 83 9.91 6.80 7.12
N TYR A 84 8.58 6.69 7.24
CA TYR A 84 7.87 7.36 8.33
C TYR A 84 8.24 6.85 9.72
N ALA A 85 8.55 5.56 9.85
CA ALA A 85 9.03 5.00 11.11
C ALA A 85 10.40 5.58 11.51
N LYS A 86 11.32 5.78 10.54
CA LYS A 86 12.59 6.47 10.76
C LYS A 86 12.39 7.92 11.19
N VAL A 87 11.56 8.67 10.47
CA VAL A 87 11.22 10.07 10.79
C VAL A 87 10.67 10.18 12.22
N ARG A 88 9.67 9.35 12.57
CA ARG A 88 9.09 9.32 13.91
C ARG A 88 10.13 9.06 14.99
N THR A 89 10.99 8.08 14.77
CA THR A 89 12.03 7.70 15.73
C THR A 89 13.01 8.85 15.97
N ARG A 90 13.46 9.53 14.90
CA ARG A 90 14.38 10.67 15.01
C ARG A 90 13.75 11.85 15.74
N LEU A 91 12.51 12.22 15.39
CA LEU A 91 11.81 13.34 16.02
C LEU A 91 11.54 13.09 17.51
N LEU A 92 11.14 11.87 17.89
CA LEU A 92 10.90 11.52 19.29
C LEU A 92 12.18 11.47 20.14
N ALA A 93 13.35 11.34 19.52
CA ALA A 93 14.63 11.39 20.23
C ALA A 93 15.12 12.82 20.53
N ILE A 94 14.54 13.85 19.88
CA ILE A 94 14.96 15.24 20.05
C ILE A 94 14.84 15.70 21.52
N PRO A 95 13.71 15.51 22.23
CA PRO A 95 13.57 16.02 23.59
C PRO A 95 14.62 15.46 24.55
N SER A 96 14.90 14.14 24.49
CA SER A 96 15.91 13.52 25.35
C SER A 96 17.32 14.03 25.06
N ASN A 97 17.63 14.29 23.78
CA ASN A 97 18.93 14.80 23.37
C ASN A 97 19.11 16.29 23.72
N LEU A 98 18.04 17.08 23.63
CA LEU A 98 18.06 18.52 23.85
C LEU A 98 17.88 18.89 25.34
N ALA A 99 17.30 18.01 26.16
CA ALA A 99 17.01 18.28 27.58
C ALA A 99 18.20 18.88 28.36
N PRO A 100 19.44 18.36 28.28
CA PRO A 100 20.57 18.96 29.00
C PRO A 100 20.89 20.39 28.54
N HIS A 101 20.62 20.72 27.28
CA HIS A 101 20.85 22.06 26.74
C HIS A 101 19.72 23.03 27.14
N LEU A 102 18.47 22.59 27.05
CA LEU A 102 17.29 23.40 27.38
C LEU A 102 17.29 23.87 28.84
N THR A 103 17.79 23.05 29.77
CA THR A 103 17.88 23.44 31.20
C THR A 103 18.77 24.65 31.47
N ARG A 104 19.62 25.05 30.52
CA ARG A 104 20.52 26.21 30.64
C ARG A 104 19.97 27.49 30.02
N LEU A 105 18.86 27.41 29.29
CA LEU A 105 18.24 28.55 28.61
C LEU A 105 17.29 29.27 29.57
N ASN A 106 17.25 30.61 29.49
CA ASN A 106 16.51 31.43 30.46
C ASN A 106 15.31 32.17 29.84
N SER A 107 15.03 31.93 28.56
CA SER A 107 13.92 32.54 27.83
C SER A 107 13.17 31.50 27.01
N ALA A 108 11.84 31.61 26.97
CA ALA A 108 11.00 30.77 26.14
C ALA A 108 11.37 30.89 24.64
N ASN A 109 11.78 32.07 24.19
CA ASN A 109 12.19 32.28 22.80
C ASN A 109 13.45 31.48 22.46
N GLU A 110 14.46 31.49 23.34
CA GLU A 110 15.69 30.71 23.13
C GLU A 110 15.41 29.21 23.11
N MET A 111 14.47 28.75 23.95
CA MET A 111 14.05 27.34 23.98
C MET A 111 13.34 26.95 22.68
N CYS A 112 12.41 27.76 22.19
CA CYS A 112 11.73 27.53 20.91
C CYS A 112 12.73 27.49 19.75
N ASP A 113 13.65 28.46 19.68
CA ASP A 113 14.70 28.51 18.64
C ASP A 113 15.59 27.26 18.67
N ALA A 114 15.95 26.78 19.86
CA ALA A 114 16.77 25.58 20.01
C ALA A 114 16.03 24.31 19.55
N VAL A 115 14.74 24.19 19.87
CA VAL A 115 13.90 23.07 19.43
C VAL A 115 13.70 23.11 17.92
N GLU A 116 13.41 24.27 17.35
CA GLU A 116 13.22 24.44 15.91
C GLU A 116 14.48 24.05 15.14
N LYS A 117 15.65 24.56 15.57
CA LYS A 117 16.94 24.19 14.97
C LYS A 117 17.20 22.69 15.04
N ALA A 118 16.87 22.04 16.16
CA ALA A 118 17.05 20.60 16.32
C ALA A 118 16.11 19.80 15.40
N ILE A 119 14.87 20.25 15.22
CA ILE A 119 13.92 19.63 14.28
C ILE A 119 14.40 19.80 12.84
N VAL A 120 14.80 21.01 12.44
CA VAL A 120 15.30 21.29 11.09
C VAL A 120 16.53 20.41 10.79
N ALA A 121 17.53 20.40 11.67
CA ALA A 121 18.72 19.56 11.49
C ALA A 121 18.36 18.06 11.39
N ALA A 122 17.44 17.57 12.22
CA ALA A 122 16.98 16.19 12.15
C ALA A 122 16.27 15.86 10.83
N LEU A 123 15.48 16.78 10.28
CA LEU A 123 14.80 16.59 8.99
C LEU A 123 15.78 16.69 7.81
N GLU A 124 16.78 17.56 7.87
CA GLU A 124 17.85 17.66 6.87
C GLU A 124 18.66 16.37 6.81
N GLU A 125 19.08 15.83 7.96
CA GLU A 125 19.78 14.53 8.03
C GLU A 125 18.96 13.41 7.39
N LEU A 126 17.65 13.36 7.66
CA LEU A 126 16.75 12.36 7.08
C LEU A 126 16.59 12.53 5.56
N THR A 127 16.62 13.77 5.07
CA THR A 127 16.49 14.08 3.65
C THR A 127 17.76 13.72 2.88
N VAL A 128 18.94 14.00 3.45
CA VAL A 128 20.23 13.59 2.86
C VAL A 128 20.34 12.06 2.85
N ALA A 129 20.01 11.39 3.94
CA ALA A 129 20.02 9.93 4.01
C ALA A 129 19.04 9.28 3.01
N ALA A 130 17.93 9.94 2.67
CA ALA A 130 17.00 9.47 1.66
C ALA A 130 17.52 9.64 0.22
N SER A 131 18.45 10.57 -0.02
CA SER A 131 19.02 10.84 -1.36
C SER A 131 20.19 9.93 -1.76
N GLU A 132 20.72 9.14 -0.82
CA GLU A 132 21.81 8.18 -1.05
C GLU A 132 21.32 6.76 -1.41
N HIS A 133 20.00 6.58 -1.57
CA HIS A 133 19.34 5.33 -1.96
C HIS A 133 18.73 5.43 -3.35
#